data_AF-A0A2V5M3H8-F1
#
_entry.id   AF-A0A2V5M3H8-F1
#
_cell.length_a   1.000
_cell.length_b   1.000
_cell.length_c   1.000
_cell.angle_alpha   90.00
_cell.angle_beta   90.00
_cell.angle_gamma   90.00
#
_symmetry.space_group_name_H-M   'P 1'
#
loop_
_entity.id
_entity.type
_entity.pdbx_description
1 polymer ?
#
loop_
_entity_poly.entity_id
_entity_poly.type
_entity_poly.pdbx_seq_one_letter_code
_entity_poly.pdbx_strand_id
1 'polypeptide(L)'
;AYLAIKLRRHGIRVEVASGAANLGNLLRSAANEVIDLAALFRSFEMKTVQDSATYAAREPQQPATRPQSQRRRRPRFQQSG
;
A
#
# COMPACT_ATOMS: atom_id res chain seq x y z
N ALA A 1 -11.85 9.12 7.15
CA ALA A 1 -13.22 9.29 6.58
C ALA A 1 -13.29 10.15 5.31
N TYR A 2 -12.33 11.05 5.06
CA TYR A 2 -12.36 12.01 3.94
C TYR A 2 -12.72 11.40 2.56
N LEU A 3 -12.09 10.27 2.18
CA LEU A 3 -12.38 9.60 0.91
C LEU A 3 -13.83 9.13 0.79
N ALA A 4 -14.37 8.46 1.83
CA ALA A 4 -15.75 7.99 1.85
C ALA A 4 -16.75 9.15 1.67
N ILE A 5 -16.49 10.28 2.34
CA ILE A 5 -17.30 11.49 2.21
C ILE A 5 -17.25 12.01 0.77
N LYS A 6 -16.05 12.08 0.17
CA LYS A 6 -15.89 12.55 -1.21
C LYS A 6 -16.63 11.64 -2.20
N LEU A 7 -16.49 10.33 -2.07
CA LEU A 7 -17.16 9.35 -2.93
C LEU A 7 -18.69 9.48 -2.84
N ARG A 8 -19.26 9.59 -1.64
CA ARG A 8 -20.72 9.79 -1.49
C ARG A 8 -21.21 11.09 -2.09
N ARG A 9 -20.42 12.17 -2.03
CA ARG A 9 -20.75 13.44 -2.70
C ARG A 9 -20.80 13.30 -4.23
N HIS A 10 -20.09 12.34 -4.80
CA HIS A 10 -20.15 11.99 -6.22
C HIS A 10 -21.22 10.93 -6.53
N GLY A 11 -22.09 10.58 -5.59
CA GLY A 11 -23.15 9.58 -5.79
C GLY A 11 -22.66 8.13 -5.73
N ILE A 12 -21.41 7.88 -5.31
CA ILE A 12 -20.84 6.54 -5.22
C ILE A 12 -21.21 5.91 -3.87
N ARG A 13 -21.73 4.68 -3.88
CA ARG A 13 -22.03 3.90 -2.68
C ARG A 13 -20.72 3.43 -2.04
N VAL A 14 -20.57 3.69 -0.75
CA VAL A 14 -19.37 3.33 0.02
C VAL A 14 -19.75 2.28 1.05
N GLU A 15 -19.17 1.10 0.93
CA GLU A 15 -19.25 0.03 1.92
C GLU A 15 -17.90 -0.07 2.64
N VAL A 16 -17.92 -0.25 3.96
CA VAL A 16 -16.71 -0.36 4.77
C VAL A 16 -16.69 -1.71 5.47
N ALA A 17 -15.77 -2.58 5.04
CA ALA A 17 -15.48 -3.81 5.76
C ALA A 17 -14.40 -3.52 6.82
N SER A 18 -14.66 -3.89 8.08
CA SER A 18 -13.72 -3.65 9.17
C SER A 18 -13.61 -4.87 10.07
N GLY A 19 -12.37 -5.30 10.34
CA GLY A 19 -12.08 -6.30 11.39
C GLY A 19 -11.87 -5.68 12.77
N ALA A 20 -11.87 -4.35 12.87
CA ALA A 20 -11.63 -3.64 14.12
C ALA A 20 -12.96 -3.29 14.80
N ALA A 21 -13.05 -3.55 16.10
CA ALA A 21 -14.24 -3.20 16.90
C ALA A 21 -14.55 -1.68 16.90
N ASN A 22 -13.58 -0.84 16.54
CA ASN A 22 -13.60 0.60 16.80
C ASN A 22 -13.57 1.42 15.50
N LEU A 23 -14.47 1.13 14.55
CA LEU A 23 -14.64 1.99 13.39
C LEU A 23 -15.10 3.38 13.85
N GLY A 24 -14.25 4.40 13.67
CA GLY A 24 -14.54 5.76 14.13
C GLY A 24 -15.86 6.29 13.58
N ASN A 25 -16.64 6.97 14.42
CA ASN A 25 -18.01 7.43 14.14
C ASN A 25 -18.14 8.21 12.83
N LEU A 26 -17.12 9.02 12.49
CA LEU A 26 -17.10 9.80 11.26
C LEU A 26 -17.04 8.93 10.00
N LEU A 27 -16.33 7.80 10.04
CA LEU A 27 -16.28 6.87 8.91
C LEU A 27 -17.56 6.02 8.86
N ARG A 28 -18.10 5.62 10.03
CA ARG A 28 -19.37 4.90 10.13
C ARG A 28 -20.54 5.71 9.57
N SER A 29 -20.62 7.02 9.85
CA SER A 29 -21.67 7.90 9.30
C SER A 29 -21.47 8.23 7.83
N ALA A 30 -20.21 8.25 7.37
CA ALA A 30 -19.86 8.46 5.98
C ALA A 30 -20.02 7.21 5.12
N ALA A 31 -20.14 6.01 5.69
CA ALA A 31 -20.42 4.79 4.94
C ALA A 31 -21.93 4.64 4.67
N ASN A 32 -22.28 3.93 3.61
CA ASN A 32 -23.64 3.45 3.38
C ASN A 32 -23.91 2.18 4.19
N GLU A 33 -22.90 1.34 4.34
CA GLU A 33 -22.98 0.11 5.13
C GLU A 33 -21.61 -0.19 5.77
N VAL A 34 -21.64 -0.85 6.92
CA VAL A 34 -20.44 -1.31 7.64
C VAL A 34 -20.55 -2.81 7.88
N ILE A 35 -19.61 -3.55 7.33
CA ILE A 35 -19.54 -5.02 7.41
C ILE A 35 -18.52 -5.37 8.50
N ASP A 36 -18.96 -6.06 9.54
CA ASP A 36 -18.09 -6.54 10.63
C ASP A 36 -17.38 -7.84 10.23
N LEU A 37 -16.08 -7.73 9.97
CA LEU A 37 -15.22 -8.88 9.67
C LEU A 37 -14.67 -9.55 10.93
N ALA A 38 -14.83 -8.97 12.12
CA ALA A 38 -14.28 -9.55 13.35
C ALA A 38 -14.90 -10.93 13.65
N ALA A 39 -16.19 -11.11 13.34
CA ALA A 39 -16.87 -12.39 13.47
C ALA A 39 -16.25 -13.48 12.56
N LEU A 40 -15.90 -13.11 11.33
CA LEU A 40 -15.26 -14.00 10.36
C LEU A 40 -13.86 -14.44 10.86
N PHE A 41 -13.06 -13.50 11.37
CA PHE A 41 -11.72 -13.83 11.90
C PHE A 41 -11.74 -14.73 13.13
N ARG A 42 -12.78 -14.70 13.97
CA ARG A 42 -12.92 -15.63 15.10
C ARG A 42 -13.07 -17.09 14.66
N SER A 43 -13.65 -17.33 13.49
CA SER A 43 -13.90 -18.68 12.96
C SER A 43 -12.82 -19.21 12.02
N PHE A 44 -11.94 -18.34 11.50
CA PHE A 44 -10.86 -18.79 10.63
C PHE A 44 -9.74 -19.44 11.47
N GLU A 45 -9.70 -20.77 11.49
CA GLU A 45 -8.52 -21.54 11.90
C GLU A 45 -7.36 -21.14 10.94
N MET A 46 -6.24 -20.65 11.48
CA MET A 46 -5.13 -20.08 10.71
C MET A 46 -4.48 -21.14 9.79
N LYS A 47 -5.00 -21.33 8.58
CA LYS A 47 -4.17 -21.83 7.47
C LYS A 47 -3.29 -20.67 7.01
N THR A 48 -2.05 -20.68 7.48
CA THR A 48 -1.00 -19.75 7.05
C THR A 48 -1.00 -19.63 5.52
N VAL A 49 -1.23 -18.41 5.02
CA VAL A 49 -1.14 -18.10 3.60
C VAL A 49 0.35 -18.11 3.21
N GLN A 50 0.88 -19.29 2.93
CA GLN A 50 2.21 -19.50 2.36
C GLN A 50 2.17 -19.41 0.81
N ASP A 51 1.35 -18.53 0.23
CA ASP A 51 1.19 -18.42 -1.24
C ASP A 51 1.29 -16.99 -1.79
N SER A 52 1.58 -15.98 -0.95
CA SER A 52 1.82 -14.62 -1.45
C SER A 52 3.28 -14.35 -1.87
N ALA A 53 4.19 -15.34 -1.73
CA ALA A 53 5.55 -15.23 -2.26
C ALA A 53 5.60 -15.41 -3.80
N THR A 54 4.55 -15.95 -4.41
CA THR A 54 4.55 -16.28 -5.85
C THR A 54 4.29 -15.08 -6.76
N TYR A 55 3.82 -13.94 -6.24
CA TYR A 55 3.55 -12.73 -7.02
C TYR A 55 4.68 -11.68 -6.97
N ALA A 56 5.76 -11.93 -6.21
CA ALA A 56 6.91 -11.01 -6.11
C ALA A 56 8.07 -11.35 -7.07
N ALA A 57 7.95 -12.37 -7.92
CA ALA A 57 9.00 -12.80 -8.85
C ALA A 57 8.71 -12.43 -10.32
N ARG A 58 8.15 -11.25 -10.56
CA ARG A 58 8.19 -10.61 -11.89
C ARG A 58 8.91 -9.27 -11.78
N GLU A 59 10.20 -9.33 -11.48
CA GLU A 59 11.12 -8.27 -11.88
C GLU A 59 11.03 -8.10 -13.40
N PRO A 60 10.78 -6.89 -13.93
CA PRO A 60 11.09 -6.62 -15.32
C PRO A 60 12.61 -6.73 -15.48
N GLN A 61 13.06 -7.82 -16.10
CA GLN A 61 14.42 -7.96 -16.59
C GLN A 61 14.73 -6.77 -17.51
N GLN A 62 15.50 -5.80 -17.00
CA GLN A 62 16.09 -4.77 -17.84
C GLN A 62 17.26 -5.41 -18.60
N PRO A 63 17.27 -5.38 -19.94
CA PRO A 63 18.36 -5.92 -20.70
C PRO A 63 19.64 -5.12 -20.45
N ALA A 64 20.70 -5.84 -20.07
CA ALA A 64 22.04 -5.29 -19.88
C ALA A 64 22.55 -4.68 -21.19
N THR A 65 22.61 -3.35 -21.27
CA THR A 65 23.43 -2.66 -22.28
C THR A 65 24.13 -1.42 -21.72
N ARG A 66 25.47 -1.54 -21.72
CA ARG A 66 26.53 -0.52 -21.85
C ARG A 66 27.04 0.18 -20.57
N PRO A 67 28.31 -0.09 -20.17
CA PRO A 67 29.06 0.83 -19.34
C PRO A 67 29.62 1.94 -20.24
N GLN A 68 29.04 3.14 -20.17
CA GLN A 68 29.58 4.30 -20.88
C GLN A 68 29.86 5.45 -19.90
N SER A 69 31.08 5.40 -19.36
CA SER A 69 31.98 6.55 -19.19
C SER A 69 31.33 7.94 -19.15
N GLN A 70 31.19 8.54 -17.97
CA GLN A 70 31.17 10.00 -17.84
C GLN A 70 31.66 10.48 -16.47
N ARG A 71 32.99 10.58 -16.36
CA ARG A 71 33.67 11.87 -16.17
C ARG A 71 32.99 12.86 -15.22
N ARG A 72 33.23 12.71 -13.92
CA ARG A 72 33.33 13.85 -12.97
C ARG A 72 34.56 13.71 -12.08
N ARG A 73 35.74 13.79 -12.70
CA ARG A 73 36.95 14.21 -11.96
C ARG A 73 36.79 15.69 -11.64
N ARG A 74 36.34 16.01 -10.42
CA ARG A 74 36.53 17.33 -9.85
C ARG A 74 37.95 17.36 -9.24
N PRO A 75 38.86 18.23 -9.70
CA PRO A 75 40.13 18.41 -9.01
C PRO A 75 39.85 19.11 -7.68
N ARG A 76 40.17 18.41 -6.58
CA ARG A 76 40.16 19.01 -5.24
C ARG A 76 41.52 19.65 -5.04
N PHE A 77 41.58 20.98 -5.09
CA PHE A 77 42.72 21.74 -4.58
C PHE A 77 42.83 21.42 -3.08
N GLN A 78 43.90 20.73 -2.69
CA GLN A 78 44.35 20.70 -1.31
C GLN A 78 45.64 21.51 -1.26
N GLN A 79 45.55 22.69 -0.64
CA GLN A 79 46.69 23.38 -0.03
C GLN A 79 47.37 22.41 0.95
N SER A 80 48.69 22.37 0.96
CA SER A 80 49.55 22.26 2.16
C SER A 80 51.01 22.05 1.75
N GLY A 81 51.91 22.89 2.24
CA GLY A 81 53.36 22.68 2.24
C GLY A 81 54.13 23.57 1.29
#